data_AF-A0A932U730-F1
#
_entry.id   AF-A0A932U730-F1
#
_cell.length_a   1.000
_cell.length_b   1.000
_cell.length_c   1.000
_cell.angle_alpha   90.00
_cell.angle_beta   90.00
_cell.angle_gamma   90.00
#
_symmetry.space_group_name_H-M   'P 1'
#
loop_
_entity.id
_entity.type
_entity.pdbx_description
1 polymer ?
#
loop_
_entity_poly.entity_id
_entity_poly.type
_entity_poly.pdbx_seq_one_letter_code
_entity_poly.pdbx_strand_id
1 'polypeptide(L)' 'MTKHATRRLADRPVDVDDVIDNFSQRFVQDDGAQVFVKQRRTNGYDIVIVDDEGIVTVLADVSKREIRNLVRNYGWR' A
#
# COMPACT_ATOMS: atom_id res chain seq x y z
N MET A 1 1.81 8.67 -18.79
CA MET A 1 2.11 8.84 -17.35
C MET A 1 0.81 9.14 -16.62
N THR A 2 0.27 8.18 -15.88
CA THR A 2 -1.02 8.30 -15.18
C THR A 2 -0.87 9.20 -13.95
N LYS A 3 -1.17 10.49 -14.16
CA LYS A 3 -1.31 11.60 -13.20
C LYS A 3 -2.37 11.38 -12.10
N HIS A 4 -2.67 10.15 -11.70
CA HIS A 4 -3.82 9.84 -10.83
C HIS A 4 -3.49 9.18 -9.49
N ALA A 5 -2.25 8.73 -9.26
CA ALA A 5 -1.89 8.10 -7.98
C ALA A 5 -1.66 9.13 -6.85
N THR A 6 -1.36 10.39 -7.18
CA THR A 6 -0.95 11.42 -6.20
C THR A 6 -2.12 12.12 -5.49
N ARG A 7 -3.37 11.67 -5.64
CA ARG A 7 -4.52 12.36 -5.04
C ARG A 7 -5.54 11.41 -4.43
N ARG A 8 -5.17 10.77 -3.33
CA ARG A 8 -6.06 10.47 -2.20
C ARG A 8 -5.22 10.39 -0.91
N LEU A 9 -4.65 11.53 -0.50
CA LEU A 9 -4.43 11.78 0.92
C LEU A 9 -5.82 11.72 1.54
N ALA A 10 -6.16 10.61 2.19
CA ALA A 10 -7.37 10.51 2.96
C ALA A 10 -7.36 11.61 4.02
N ASP A 11 -8.53 12.15 4.37
CA ASP A 11 -8.76 13.03 5.53
C ASP A 11 -8.44 12.34 6.89
N ARG A 12 -7.60 11.30 6.90
CA ARG A 12 -7.30 10.47 8.05
C ARG A 12 -5.84 10.01 8.04
N PRO A 13 -5.14 10.12 9.19
CA PRO A 13 -3.79 9.58 9.33
C PRO A 13 -3.81 8.04 9.29
N VAL A 14 -2.89 7.46 8.52
CA VAL A 14 -2.52 6.03 8.60
C VAL A 14 -1.43 5.91 9.65
N ASP A 15 -1.61 4.97 10.58
CA ASP A 15 -0.57 4.59 11.53
C ASP A 15 0.39 3.63 10.81
N VAL A 16 1.55 4.15 10.40
CA VAL A 16 2.50 3.41 9.55
C VAL A 16 3.11 2.24 10.31
N ASP A 17 3.51 2.46 11.56
CA ASP A 17 4.12 1.42 12.39
C ASP A 17 3.12 0.29 12.61
N ASP A 18 1.85 0.62 12.88
CA ASP A 18 0.79 -0.39 13.00
C ASP A 18 0.54 -1.19 11.72
N VAL A 19 0.71 -0.59 10.53
CA VAL A 19 0.63 -1.32 9.26
C VAL A 19 1.84 -2.23 9.04
N ILE A 20 3.05 -1.76 9.38
CA ILE A 20 4.29 -2.53 9.22
C ILE A 20 4.40 -3.67 10.25
N ASP A 21 3.93 -3.46 11.47
CA ASP A 21 4.03 -4.45 12.55
C ASP A 21 2.88 -5.47 12.51
N ASN A 22 1.70 -5.05 12.02
CA ASN A 22 0.48 -5.87 12.02
C ASN A 22 -0.11 -6.10 10.62
N PHE A 23 0.72 -6.19 9.58
CA PHE A 23 0.25 -6.49 8.22
C PHE A 23 -0.43 -7.86 8.15
N SER A 24 -1.41 -7.98 7.26
CA SER A 24 -2.00 -9.27 6.91
C SER A 24 -1.39 -9.88 5.65
N GLN A 25 -0.80 -9.05 4.78
CA GLN A 25 -0.09 -9.49 3.57
C GLN A 25 1.14 -8.63 3.34
N ARG A 26 2.19 -9.25 2.80
CA ARG A 26 3.41 -8.56 2.37
C ARG A 26 3.77 -9.01 0.96
N PHE A 27 4.19 -8.06 0.13
CA PHE A 27 4.68 -8.30 -1.23
C PHE A 27 6.03 -7.62 -1.44
N VAL A 28 6.69 -7.97 -2.53
CA VAL A 28 7.88 -7.26 -3.04
C VAL A 28 7.59 -6.76 -4.45
N GLN A 29 7.92 -5.50 -4.72
CA GLN A 29 7.86 -4.91 -6.06
C GLN A 29 9.07 -5.35 -6.89
N ASP A 30 8.97 -5.26 -8.22
CA ASP A 30 10.07 -5.65 -9.12
C ASP A 30 11.36 -4.80 -8.90
N ASP A 31 11.24 -3.60 -8.32
CA ASP A 31 12.36 -2.72 -7.96
C ASP A 31 12.95 -2.99 -6.56
N GLY A 32 12.40 -3.96 -5.82
CA GLY A 32 12.87 -4.35 -4.48
C GLY A 32 12.08 -3.71 -3.33
N ALA A 33 11.19 -2.75 -3.59
CA ALA A 33 10.38 -2.14 -2.54
C ALA A 33 9.45 -3.16 -1.86
N GLN A 34 9.37 -3.12 -0.53
CA GLN A 34 8.46 -3.94 0.26
C GLN A 34 7.10 -3.27 0.37
N VAL A 35 6.04 -4.05 0.16
CA VAL A 35 4.65 -3.59 0.28
C VAL A 35 3.98 -4.30 1.44
N PHE A 36 3.58 -3.56 2.46
CA PHE A 36 2.84 -4.02 3.62
C PHE A 36 1.37 -3.68 3.44
N VAL A 37 0.50 -4.67 3.62
CA VAL A 37 -0.95 -4.51 3.49
C VAL A 37 -1.62 -4.96 4.78
N LYS A 38 -2.33 -4.03 5.43
CA LYS A 38 -3.13 -4.32 6.62
C LYS A 38 -4.61 -4.23 6.30
N GLN A 39 -5.35 -5.27 6.65
CA GLN A 39 -6.81 -5.22 6.56
C GLN A 39 -7.39 -4.35 7.69
N ARG A 40 -8.07 -3.28 7.31
CA ARG A 40 -8.72 -2.35 8.23
C ARG A 40 -10.20 -2.72 8.46
N ARG A 41 -10.88 -3.13 7.40
CA ARG A 41 -12.28 -3.58 7.40
C ARG A 41 -12.52 -4.63 6.31
N THR A 42 -13.72 -5.19 6.23
CA THR A 42 -14.06 -6.31 5.32
C THR A 42 -13.55 -6.15 3.88
N ASN A 43 -13.54 -4.91 3.35
CA ASN A 43 -13.06 -4.59 2.00
C ASN A 43 -12.18 -3.34 1.92
N GLY A 44 -11.60 -2.89 3.04
CA GLY A 44 -10.74 -1.70 3.10
C GLY A 44 -9.40 -2.02 3.73
N TYR A 45 -8.33 -1.56 3.10
CA TYR A 45 -6.95 -1.92 3.42
C TYR A 45 -6.06 -0.69 3.47
N ASP A 46 -5.18 -0.65 4.45
CA ASP A 46 -4.11 0.34 4.50
C ASP A 46 -2.84 -0.31 3.96
N ILE A 47 -2.09 0.42 3.15
CA ILE A 47 -0.91 -0.06 2.44
C ILE A 47 0.26 0.89 2.71
N VAL A 48 1.40 0.34 3.08
CA VAL A 48 2.66 1.07 3.22
C VAL A 48 3.69 0.42 2.30
N ILE A 49 4.42 1.24 1.55
CA ILE A 49 5.49 0.81 0.65
C ILE A 49 6.79 1.41 1.16
N VAL A 50 7.79 0.55 1.37
CA VAL A 50 9.10 0.89 1.94
C VAL A 50 10.20 0.39 1.01
N ASP A 51 11.17 1.25 0.70
CA ASP A 51 12.40 0.86 0.01
C ASP A 51 13.62 1.07 0.94
N ASP A 52 14.83 0.98 0.37
CA ASP A 52 16.07 1.16 1.13
C ASP A 52 16.26 2.59 1.65
N GLU A 53 15.56 3.59 1.09
CA GLU A 53 15.61 5.00 1.51
C GLU A 53 14.53 5.33 2.55
N GLY A 54 13.47 4.52 2.66
CA GLY A 54 12.44 4.62 3.68
C GLY A 54 11.02 4.44 3.14
N ILE A 55 10.05 5.11 3.78
CA ILE A 55 8.64 5.03 3.36
C ILE A 55 8.43 5.86 2.10
N VAL A 56 8.09 5.20 0.99
CA VAL A 56 7.90 5.85 -0.32
C VAL A 56 6.43 6.18 -0.56
N THR A 57 5.52 5.34 -0.08
CA THR A 57 4.08 5.51 -0.35
C THR A 57 3.23 4.96 0.78
N VAL A 58 2.18 5.70 1.12
CA VAL A 58 1.15 5.29 2.07
C VAL A 58 -0.21 5.48 1.41
N LEU A 59 -1.01 4.41 1.36
CA LEU A 59 -2.36 4.42 0.83
C LEU A 59 -3.34 3.98 1.92
N ALA A 60 -4.44 4.72 2.07
CA ALA A 60 -5.46 4.43 3.08
C ALA A 60 -6.74 3.89 2.42
N ASP A 61 -7.41 2.95 3.11
CA ASP A 61 -8.74 2.43 2.78
C ASP A 61 -8.88 1.96 1.31
N VAL A 62 -7.81 1.39 0.77
CA VAL A 62 -7.74 0.81 -0.57
C VAL A 62 -8.66 -0.40 -0.66
N SER A 63 -9.43 -0.53 -1.74
CA SER A 63 -10.29 -1.69 -1.93
C SER A 63 -9.54 -2.92 -2.45
N LYS A 64 -10.11 -4.13 -2.27
CA LYS A 64 -9.59 -5.37 -2.89
C LYS A 64 -9.40 -5.27 -4.40
N ARG A 65 -10.24 -4.48 -5.07
CA ARG A 65 -10.13 -4.28 -6.53
C ARG A 65 -8.91 -3.42 -6.86
N GLU A 66 -8.69 -2.36 -6.09
CA GLU A 66 -7.53 -1.48 -6.27
C GLU A 66 -6.23 -2.22 -5.96
N ILE A 67 -6.16 -3.03 -4.90
CA ILE A 67 -4.98 -3.89 -4.62
C ILE A 67 -4.67 -4.78 -5.83
N ARG A 68 -5.67 -5.48 -6.38
CA ARG A 68 -5.45 -6.34 -7.56
C ARG A 68 -4.93 -5.57 -8.77
N ASN A 69 -5.33 -4.32 -8.93
CA ASN A 69 -4.81 -3.47 -9.99
C ASN A 69 -3.36 -3.03 -9.69
N LEU A 70 -3.04 -2.70 -8.45
CA LEU A 70 -1.68 -2.34 -8.03
C LEU A 70 -0.72 -3.52 -8.24
N VAL A 71 -1.10 -4.72 -7.80
CA VAL A 71 -0.33 -5.96 -8.02
C VAL A 71 -0.01 -6.15 -9.50
N ARG A 72 -1.00 -5.97 -10.39
CA ARG A 72 -0.81 -6.11 -11.84
C ARG A 72 0.05 -5.02 -12.46
N ASN A 73 -0.08 -3.79 -11.99
CA ASN A 73 0.58 -2.62 -12.59
C ASN A 73 2.04 -2.47 -12.15
N TYR A 74 2.33 -2.86 -10.90
CA TYR A 74 3.62 -2.65 -10.25
C TYR A 74 4.37 -3.97 -9.98
N GLY A 75 3.88 -5.08 -10.56
CA GLY A 75 4.56 -6.36 -10.51
C GLY A 75 4.77 -6.90 -9.09
N TRP A 76 3.81 -6.69 -8.18
CA TRP A 76 3.95 -7.16 -6.81
C TRP A 76 3.94 -8.69 -6.80
N ARG A 77 4.94 -9.29 -6.15
CA ARG A 77 5.11 -10.75 -6.03
C ARG A 77 5.05 -11.21 -4.58
#